data_AF-A0A1T4LYS7-F1
#
_entry.id   AF-A0A1T4LYS7-F1
#
_cell.length_a   1.000
_cell.length_b   1.000
_cell.length_c   1.000
_cell.angle_alpha   90.00
_cell.angle_beta   90.00
_cell.angle_gamma   90.00
#
_symmetry.space_group_name_H-M   'P 1'
#
loop_
_entity.id
_entity.type
_entity.pdbx_description
1 polymer ?
#
loop_
_entity_poly.entity_id
_entity_poly.type
_entity_poly.pdbx_seq_one_letter_code
_entity_poly.pdbx_strand_id
1 'polypeptide(L)'
;MKRKSLVTLRFVLTFFAAGLLLASCGNGATAENTPKDTTAKDIMAPEHRFTADVVDNKKDPACGMPVTAGITDTAQYKSKVLGFCSKECKTEFEKNPEQYIAAAQIK
;
A
#
# COMPACT_ATOMS: atom_id res chain seq x y z
N MET A 1 -16.01 -49.70 2.88
CA MET A 1 -16.49 -49.79 1.48
C MET A 1 -17.83 -50.53 1.44
N LYS A 2 -18.89 -49.88 0.93
CA LYS A 2 -20.20 -50.38 0.42
C LYS A 2 -21.18 -49.18 0.45
N ARG A 3 -20.99 -48.15 -0.39
CA ARG A 3 -21.50 -48.01 -1.77
C ARG A 3 -23.01 -48.25 -1.90
N LYS A 4 -23.71 -47.13 -2.15
CA LYS A 4 -24.88 -46.96 -3.03
C LYS A 4 -26.22 -47.47 -2.51
N SER A 5 -27.05 -46.54 -2.04
CA SER A 5 -28.45 -46.53 -2.46
C SER A 5 -29.06 -45.15 -2.32
N LEU A 6 -29.77 -44.77 -3.37
CA LEU A 6 -30.91 -43.85 -3.34
C LEU A 6 -30.65 -42.35 -3.36
N VAL A 7 -29.89 -41.96 -4.39
CA VAL A 7 -29.86 -40.63 -5.02
C VAL A 7 -31.21 -40.25 -5.68
N THR A 8 -32.33 -40.96 -5.50
CA THR A 8 -33.46 -40.91 -6.46
C THR A 8 -34.84 -40.50 -5.92
N LEU A 9 -35.01 -40.09 -4.66
CA LEU A 9 -36.38 -39.87 -4.11
C LEU A 9 -36.68 -38.52 -3.46
N ARG A 10 -35.72 -37.58 -3.40
CA ARG A 10 -36.00 -36.19 -2.98
C ARG A 10 -35.93 -35.20 -4.15
N PHE A 11 -36.10 -35.69 -5.37
CA PHE A 11 -35.94 -34.91 -6.59
C PHE A 11 -37.27 -34.39 -7.18
N VAL A 12 -38.44 -34.58 -6.53
CA VAL A 12 -39.73 -34.36 -7.21
C VAL A 12 -40.78 -33.52 -6.44
N LEU A 13 -40.59 -33.15 -5.17
CA LEU A 13 -41.75 -32.68 -4.36
C LEU A 13 -41.73 -31.26 -3.76
N THR A 14 -40.91 -30.33 -4.23
CA THR A 14 -41.06 -28.91 -3.86
C THR A 14 -40.75 -27.95 -5.01
N PHE A 15 -41.34 -28.21 -6.18
CA PHE A 15 -41.72 -27.14 -7.09
C PHE A 15 -43.01 -26.53 -6.53
N PHE A 16 -42.95 -25.42 -5.78
CA PHE A 16 -44.04 -24.43 -5.70
C PHE A 16 -43.59 -23.23 -4.85
N ALA A 17 -43.95 -22.04 -5.34
CA ALA A 17 -43.95 -20.73 -4.66
C ALA A 17 -42.63 -19.94 -4.62
N ALA A 18 -42.34 -19.32 -5.76
CA ALA A 18 -42.12 -17.88 -5.95
C ALA A 18 -41.75 -17.00 -4.74
N GLY A 19 -40.65 -16.24 -4.92
CA GLY A 19 -40.60 -14.82 -4.55
C GLY A 19 -39.80 -14.48 -3.30
N LEU A 20 -38.53 -14.10 -3.47
CA LEU A 20 -38.06 -12.74 -3.15
C LEU A 20 -36.60 -12.58 -3.60
N LEU A 21 -36.39 -11.63 -4.50
CA LEU A 21 -35.08 -11.09 -4.88
C LEU A 21 -34.45 -10.40 -3.67
N LEU A 22 -33.30 -10.88 -3.20
CA LEU A 22 -32.37 -10.08 -2.41
C LEU A 22 -31.00 -10.10 -3.08
N ALA A 23 -30.66 -8.93 -3.61
CA ALA A 23 -29.39 -8.57 -4.17
C ALA A 23 -28.27 -8.69 -3.11
N SER A 24 -27.13 -9.25 -3.50
CA SER A 24 -25.85 -8.96 -2.86
C SER A 24 -24.72 -9.24 -3.82
N CYS A 25 -24.35 -8.23 -4.62
CA CYS A 25 -23.02 -8.19 -5.21
C CYS A 25 -22.02 -7.91 -4.08
N GLY A 26 -21.33 -8.93 -3.61
CA GLY A 26 -20.16 -8.78 -2.75
C GLY A 26 -18.96 -8.42 -3.61
N ASN A 27 -18.77 -7.13 -3.90
CA ASN A 27 -17.50 -6.65 -4.41
C ASN A 27 -16.55 -6.53 -3.22
N GLY A 28 -15.62 -7.48 -3.13
CA GLY A 28 -14.54 -7.44 -2.18
C GLY A 28 -13.54 -6.33 -2.51
N ALA A 29 -12.87 -5.90 -1.45
CA ALA A 29 -11.58 -5.24 -1.42
C ALA A 29 -11.53 -3.74 -1.77
N THR A 30 -11.31 -3.01 -0.67
CA THR A 30 -10.40 -1.87 -0.50
C THR A 30 -10.80 -0.56 -1.14
N ALA A 31 -11.41 0.29 -0.30
CA ALA A 31 -11.11 1.71 -0.28
C ALA A 31 -9.59 1.90 -0.13
N GLU A 32 -8.90 2.02 -1.27
CA GLU A 32 -7.63 2.70 -1.32
C GLU A 32 -7.96 4.20 -1.33
N ASN A 33 -7.67 4.87 -0.23
CA ASN A 33 -7.58 6.33 -0.21
C ASN A 33 -6.34 6.70 -1.01
N THR A 34 -6.45 6.72 -2.33
CA THR A 34 -5.48 7.35 -3.21
C THR A 34 -5.68 8.86 -3.05
N PRO A 35 -4.69 9.65 -2.57
CA PRO A 35 -4.73 11.08 -2.75
C PRO A 35 -4.76 11.36 -4.25
N LYS A 36 -5.94 11.76 -4.74
CA LYS A 36 -6.04 12.53 -5.98
C LYS A 36 -5.31 13.83 -5.72
N ASP A 37 -4.13 13.99 -6.31
CA ASP A 37 -3.75 15.29 -6.81
C ASP A 37 -3.59 15.19 -8.33
N THR A 38 -4.59 15.77 -8.99
CA THR A 38 -4.61 16.02 -10.41
C THR A 38 -3.53 17.05 -10.74
N THR A 39 -2.53 16.66 -11.52
CA THR A 39 -2.01 17.50 -12.60
C THR A 39 -1.41 16.60 -13.65
N ALA A 40 -2.17 16.40 -14.72
CA ALA A 40 -1.61 15.95 -15.99
C ALA A 40 -0.62 17.02 -16.47
N LYS A 41 0.67 16.71 -16.38
CA LYS A 41 1.70 17.38 -17.19
C LYS A 41 2.81 16.37 -17.48
N ASP A 42 2.73 15.79 -18.66
CA ASP A 42 3.78 14.96 -19.23
C ASP A 42 5.11 15.72 -19.31
N ILE A 43 6.20 14.92 -19.34
CA ILE A 43 7.61 15.22 -19.65
C ILE A 43 8.56 15.31 -18.43
N MET A 44 9.13 14.15 -18.07
CA MET A 44 10.49 13.90 -17.56
C MET A 44 11.01 14.68 -16.32
N ALA A 45 10.14 15.00 -15.37
CA ALA A 45 10.54 15.59 -14.08
C ALA A 45 11.02 14.52 -13.07
N PRO A 46 12.06 14.79 -12.25
CA PRO A 46 12.53 13.86 -11.23
C PRO A 46 11.40 13.56 -10.23
N GLU A 47 11.18 12.27 -9.99
CA GLU A 47 9.99 11.73 -9.36
C GLU A 47 9.97 11.97 -7.84
N HIS A 48 9.72 13.20 -7.42
CA HIS A 48 9.48 13.51 -6.01
C HIS A 48 8.01 13.23 -5.67
N ARG A 49 7.76 12.03 -5.12
CA ARG A 49 6.41 11.51 -4.81
C ARG A 49 5.91 11.89 -3.41
N PHE A 50 6.77 12.42 -2.56
CA PHE A 50 6.44 12.75 -1.18
C PHE A 50 6.91 14.16 -0.81
N THR A 51 6.25 14.75 0.17
CA THR A 51 6.55 16.10 0.68
C THR A 51 7.23 16.03 2.04
N ALA A 52 8.01 17.07 2.39
CA ALA A 52 8.82 17.09 3.61
C ALA A 52 8.01 17.14 4.92
N ASP A 53 6.72 17.49 4.85
CA ASP A 53 5.80 17.53 5.98
C ASP A 53 5.37 16.12 6.44
N VAL A 54 5.30 15.14 5.54
CA VAL A 54 4.82 13.78 5.86
C VAL A 54 5.91 12.80 6.33
N VAL A 55 7.17 13.24 6.39
CA VAL A 55 8.31 12.44 6.85
C VAL A 55 8.91 13.03 8.12
N ASP A 56 9.52 12.21 8.97
CA ASP A 56 10.05 12.54 10.31
C ASP A 56 11.54 12.90 10.30
N ASN A 57 12.17 13.09 9.15
CA ASN A 57 13.58 13.43 9.01
C ASN A 57 13.78 14.74 8.23
N LYS A 58 14.85 15.47 8.52
CA LYS A 58 15.22 16.68 7.78
C LYS A 58 16.18 16.39 6.62
N LYS A 59 16.92 15.29 6.71
CA LYS A 59 17.90 14.87 5.70
C LYS A 59 17.76 13.40 5.36
N ASP A 60 18.03 13.06 4.11
CA ASP A 60 18.25 11.70 3.68
C ASP A 60 19.38 11.08 4.54
N PRO A 61 19.13 9.98 5.27
CA PRO A 61 20.13 9.35 6.14
C PRO A 61 21.35 8.80 5.39
N ALA A 62 21.22 8.42 4.12
CA ALA A 62 22.27 7.79 3.34
C ALA A 62 23.19 8.81 2.66
N CYS A 63 22.62 9.89 2.10
CA CYS A 63 23.40 10.88 1.32
C CYS A 63 23.46 12.28 1.95
N GLY A 64 22.66 12.57 2.98
CA GLY A 64 22.63 13.86 3.66
C GLY A 64 21.88 14.98 2.92
N MET A 65 21.26 14.68 1.78
CA MET A 65 20.45 15.63 1.03
C MET A 65 19.25 16.09 1.86
N PRO A 66 18.89 17.38 1.90
CA PRO A 66 17.71 17.82 2.63
C PRO A 66 16.45 17.25 1.99
N VAL A 67 15.50 16.79 2.79
CA VAL A 67 14.23 16.25 2.28
C VAL A 67 13.40 17.30 1.53
N THR A 68 13.68 18.58 1.73
CA THR A 68 13.07 19.70 0.99
C THR A 68 13.54 19.80 -0.46
N ALA A 69 14.67 19.16 -0.82
CA ALA A 69 15.11 19.07 -2.21
C ALA A 69 14.29 18.04 -3.00
N GLY A 70 13.56 17.16 -2.30
CA GLY A 70 12.65 16.19 -2.89
C GLY A 70 12.81 14.79 -2.31
N ILE A 71 11.69 14.08 -2.23
CA ILE A 71 11.62 12.72 -1.67
C ILE A 71 11.03 11.80 -2.73
N THR A 72 11.77 10.77 -3.08
CA THR A 72 11.40 9.77 -4.10
C THR A 72 10.84 8.50 -3.48
N ASP A 73 11.33 8.13 -2.29
CA ASP A 73 10.91 6.92 -1.57
C ASP A 73 10.89 7.15 -0.06
N THR A 74 10.20 6.29 0.69
CA THR A 74 10.11 6.34 2.15
C THR A 74 10.31 4.97 2.79
N ALA A 75 10.78 4.94 4.03
CA ALA A 75 10.86 3.72 4.85
C ALA A 75 10.39 3.97 6.27
N GLN A 76 9.79 2.96 6.90
CA GLN A 76 9.46 3.02 8.30
C GLN A 76 10.63 2.56 9.17
N TYR A 77 10.96 3.36 10.18
CA TYR A 77 11.99 3.04 11.17
C TYR A 77 11.56 3.50 12.56
N LYS A 78 11.43 2.56 13.51
CA LYS A 78 11.06 2.84 14.92
C LYS A 78 9.86 3.80 15.05
N SER A 79 8.78 3.49 14.33
CA SER A 79 7.53 4.27 14.30
C SER A 79 7.65 5.67 13.68
N LYS A 80 8.73 5.92 12.93
CA LYS A 80 8.94 7.13 12.13
C LYS A 80 8.96 6.79 10.65
N VAL A 81 8.47 7.71 9.82
CA VAL A 81 8.54 7.62 8.37
C VAL A 81 9.74 8.44 7.90
N LEU A 82 10.73 7.82 7.30
CA LEU A 82 11.92 8.50 6.77
C LEU A 82 11.78 8.69 5.27
N GLY A 83 12.06 9.89 4.77
CA GLY A 83 12.15 10.21 3.35
C GLY A 83 13.56 10.11 2.80
N PHE A 84 13.66 9.60 1.57
CA PHE A 84 14.90 9.40 0.82
C PHE A 84 14.82 10.09 -0.54
N CYS A 85 15.93 10.68 -0.99
CA CYS A 85 16.02 11.36 -2.29
C CYS A 85 15.97 10.37 -3.46
N SER A 86 16.32 9.09 -3.24
CA SER A 86 16.26 8.04 -4.24
C SER A 86 15.96 6.67 -3.61
N LYS A 87 15.56 5.71 -4.45
CA LYS A 87 15.31 4.34 -4.03
C LYS A 87 16.60 3.66 -3.52
N GLU A 88 17.73 3.95 -4.14
CA GLU A 88 19.04 3.43 -3.76
C GLU A 88 19.44 3.90 -2.36
N CYS A 89 19.17 5.16 -2.01
CA CYS A 89 19.42 5.69 -0.67
C CYS A 89 18.59 4.95 0.40
N LYS A 90 17.31 4.66 0.10
CA LYS A 90 16.48 3.80 0.96
C LYS A 90 17.07 2.40 1.11
N THR A 91 17.43 1.77 0.00
CA THR A 91 18.00 0.41 0.02
C THR A 91 19.32 0.35 0.78
N GLU A 92 20.18 1.36 0.69
CA GLU A 92 21.42 1.43 1.48
C GLU A 92 21.12 1.59 2.97
N PHE A 93 20.17 2.47 3.32
CA PHE A 93 19.72 2.63 4.69
C PHE A 93 19.18 1.31 5.28
N GLU A 94 18.37 0.57 4.52
CA GLU A 94 17.78 -0.71 4.97
C GLU A 94 18.83 -1.79 5.27
N LYS A 95 20.03 -1.73 4.66
CA LYS A 95 21.11 -2.68 4.97
C LYS A 95 21.71 -2.46 6.35
N ASN A 96 21.83 -1.21 6.79
CA ASN A 96 22.40 -0.89 8.10
C ASN A 96 21.82 0.39 8.72
N PRO A 97 20.54 0.37 9.13
CA PRO A 97 19.83 1.59 9.50
C PRO A 97 20.41 2.26 10.76
N GLU A 98 21.04 1.49 11.65
CA GLU A 98 21.65 2.02 12.86
C GLU A 98 22.87 2.91 12.59
N GLN A 99 23.60 2.66 11.50
CA GLN A 99 24.73 3.51 11.11
C GLN A 99 24.30 4.85 10.52
N TYR A 100 23.16 4.88 9.84
CA TYR A 100 22.70 6.05 9.09
C TYR A 100 21.71 6.92 9.87
N ILE A 101 21.01 6.37 10.86
CA ILE A 101 19.91 7.09 11.53
C ILE A 101 20.35 8.40 12.18
N ALA A 102 21.60 8.50 12.66
CA ALA A 102 22.13 9.73 13.22
C ALA A 102 22.19 10.88 12.19
N ALA A 103 22.40 10.56 10.91
CA ALA A 103 22.45 11.53 9.82
C ALA A 103 21.06 12.04 9.39
N ALA A 104 19.99 11.28 9.70
CA ALA A 104 18.62 11.59 9.30
C ALA A 104 18.12 12.94 9.85
N GLN A 105 18.67 13.41 10.99
CA GLN A 105 18.17 14.58 11.72
C GLN A 105 16.67 14.51 11.95
N ILE A 106 16.29 13.52 12.75
CA ILE A 106 14.91 13.24 13.11
C ILE A 106 14.27 14.46 13.77
N LYS A 107 13.01 14.75 13.41
CA LYS A 107 12.16 15.75 14.05
C LYS A 107 11.15 15.10 15.01
#